data_AF-A0A419KRH7-F1
#
_entry.id   AF-A0A419KRH7-F1
#
_cell.length_a   1.000
_cell.length_b   1.000
_cell.length_c   1.000
_cell.angle_alpha   90.00
_cell.angle_beta   90.00
_cell.angle_gamma   90.00
#
_symmetry.space_group_name_H-M   'P 1'
#
loop_
_entity.id
_entity.type
_entity.pdbx_description
1 polymer ?
#
loop_
_entity_poly.entity_id
_entity_poly.type
_entity_poly.pdbx_seq_one_letter_code
_entity_poly.pdbx_strand_id
1 'polypeptide(L)'
;MVAQPLLGLLILASAWAALYTASRLIDLERHGVEVHPLYALYRSRRLNGFIERLAHRAPRLWRLLGNMGVVTSPGLAIYISYLLLMNLQRFLYVPEKASPVVPIIPGVTVRFQSLPWFLISAGFIILVHELAHGVQCILEGIPIRSSALVFAIITFGGAVEPDEEALERAEGISQMRVYAAGSFANLIIGLTALTLLILYAGAMPLPLIYLLHWTYFLSLNIAMVNMLPIRPLDGWRMLKIVADARGLPIIEKLATGGFILLVALNLSLSLLRFGLIPL
;
A
#
# COMPACT_ATOMS: atom_id res chain seq x y z
N MET A 1 -15.75 30.15 5.57
CA MET A 1 -15.90 28.74 5.13
C MET A 1 -14.85 27.76 5.69
N VAL A 2 -13.79 28.21 6.38
CA VAL A 2 -12.74 27.33 6.96
C VAL A 2 -13.15 26.64 8.29
N ALA A 3 -14.24 27.07 8.92
CA ALA A 3 -14.63 26.61 10.25
C ALA A 3 -15.15 25.16 10.32
N GLN A 4 -15.80 24.64 9.26
CA GLN A 4 -16.40 23.30 9.29
C GLN A 4 -15.37 22.16 9.21
N PRO A 5 -14.32 22.22 8.34
CA PRO A 5 -13.27 21.19 8.33
C PRO A 5 -12.48 21.15 9.64
N LEU A 6 -12.18 22.32 10.23
CA LEU A 6 -11.44 22.41 11.49
C LEU A 6 -12.24 21.80 12.65
N LEU A 7 -13.54 22.09 12.71
CA LEU A 7 -14.43 21.50 13.71
C LEU A 7 -14.50 19.96 13.57
N GLY A 8 -14.57 19.44 12.34
CA GLY A 8 -14.56 17.99 12.10
C GLY A 8 -13.27 17.32 12.57
N LEU A 9 -12.12 17.93 12.29
CA LEU A 9 -10.82 17.44 12.77
C LEU A 9 -10.70 17.52 14.29
N LEU A 10 -11.20 18.59 14.92
CA LEU A 10 -11.21 18.73 16.38
C LEU A 10 -12.13 17.70 17.04
N ILE A 11 -13.30 17.41 16.45
CA ILE A 11 -14.20 16.35 16.93
C ILE A 11 -13.51 14.99 16.83
N LEU A 12 -12.90 14.66 15.69
CA LEU A 12 -12.15 13.42 15.51
C LEU A 12 -11.00 13.29 16.52
N ALA A 13 -10.20 14.34 16.68
CA ALA A 13 -9.09 14.36 17.63
C ALA A 13 -9.57 14.22 19.08
N SER A 14 -10.68 14.90 19.44
CA SER A 14 -11.26 14.82 20.79
C SER A 14 -11.87 13.45 21.07
N ALA A 15 -12.59 12.88 20.10
CA ALA A 15 -13.13 11.53 20.18
C ALA A 15 -12.00 10.49 20.29
N TRP A 16 -10.92 10.66 19.53
CA TRP A 16 -9.75 9.79 19.61
C TRP A 16 -9.02 9.92 20.95
N ALA A 17 -8.84 11.14 21.46
CA ALA A 17 -8.26 11.37 22.77
C ALA A 17 -9.09 10.70 23.87
N ALA A 18 -10.42 10.83 23.80
CA ALA A 18 -11.33 10.15 24.72
C ALA A 18 -11.22 8.62 24.63
N LEU A 19 -11.17 8.05 23.42
CA LEU A 19 -10.95 6.62 23.20
C LEU A 19 -9.61 6.14 23.77
N TYR A 20 -8.54 6.88 23.51
CA TYR A 20 -7.20 6.57 24.00
C TYR A 20 -7.10 6.69 25.52
N THR A 21 -7.75 7.66 26.15
CA THR A 21 -7.83 7.72 27.61
C THR A 21 -8.67 6.58 28.16
N ALA A 22 -9.81 6.27 27.56
CA ALA A 22 -10.66 5.16 27.98
C ALA A 22 -9.95 3.80 27.86
N SER A 23 -9.14 3.58 26.83
CA SER A 23 -8.34 2.36 26.68
C SER A 23 -7.22 2.20 27.70
N ARG A 24 -6.82 3.28 28.39
CA ARG A 24 -5.90 3.22 29.54
C ARG A 24 -6.60 2.88 30.84
N LEU A 25 -7.92 3.07 30.91
CA LEU A 25 -8.75 2.78 32.08
C LEU A 25 -9.42 1.40 31.99
N ILE A 26 -9.63 0.90 30.77
CA ILE A 26 -10.28 -0.38 30.49
C ILE A 26 -9.26 -1.28 29.78
N ASP A 27 -9.10 -2.51 30.27
CA ASP A 27 -8.25 -3.52 29.63
C ASP A 27 -8.91 -4.06 28.34
N LEU A 28 -8.82 -3.25 27.28
CA LEU A 28 -9.32 -3.57 25.94
C LEU A 28 -8.44 -4.61 25.24
N GLU A 29 -7.19 -4.80 25.69
CA GLU A 29 -6.27 -5.81 25.16
C GLU A 29 -6.83 -7.23 25.36
N ARG A 30 -7.57 -7.48 26.46
CA ARG A 30 -8.32 -8.74 26.66
C ARG A 30 -9.30 -9.06 25.54
N HIS A 31 -9.78 -8.04 24.83
CA HIS A 31 -10.71 -8.19 23.70
C HIS A 31 -10.00 -8.07 22.34
N GLY A 32 -8.66 -8.07 22.32
CA GLY A 32 -7.84 -7.96 21.12
C GLY A 32 -7.76 -6.54 20.54
N VAL A 33 -8.14 -5.52 21.29
CA VAL A 33 -8.09 -4.11 20.85
C VAL A 33 -6.90 -3.43 21.51
N GLU A 34 -5.91 -3.04 20.71
CA GLU A 34 -4.76 -2.26 21.14
C GLU A 34 -4.88 -0.84 20.59
N VAL A 35 -4.84 0.17 21.47
CA VAL A 35 -5.03 1.58 21.07
C VAL A 35 -3.71 2.34 21.27
N HIS A 36 -3.16 2.82 20.17
CA HIS A 36 -1.98 3.69 20.12
C HIS A 36 -2.39 5.16 19.90
N PRO A 37 -1.48 6.13 20.09
CA PRO A 37 -1.82 7.55 19.97
C PRO A 37 -2.45 7.98 18.64
N LEU A 38 -2.16 7.29 17.53
CA LEU A 38 -2.63 7.66 16.18
C LEU A 38 -3.39 6.56 15.43
N TYR A 39 -3.45 5.36 15.99
CA TYR A 39 -4.13 4.22 15.39
C TYR A 39 -4.52 3.18 16.43
N ALA A 40 -5.51 2.36 16.11
CA ALA A 40 -5.94 1.22 16.90
C ALA A 40 -5.84 -0.04 16.06
N LEU A 41 -5.50 -1.14 16.69
CA LEU A 41 -5.41 -2.46 16.10
C LEU A 41 -6.48 -3.33 16.73
N TYR A 42 -7.28 -3.98 15.89
CA TYR A 42 -8.15 -5.06 16.33
C TYR A 42 -7.57 -6.39 15.86
N ARG A 43 -6.81 -7.04 16.74
CA ARG A 43 -6.23 -8.37 16.53
C ARG A 43 -7.29 -9.45 16.77
N SER A 44 -7.43 -10.37 15.83
CA SER A 44 -8.40 -11.45 15.98
C SER A 44 -8.00 -12.72 15.25
N ARG A 45 -7.95 -13.84 15.99
CA ARG A 45 -7.75 -15.18 15.40
C ARG A 45 -8.88 -15.56 14.42
N ARG A 46 -10.06 -14.95 14.54
CA ARG A 46 -11.17 -15.16 13.59
C ARG A 46 -10.83 -14.64 12.19
N LEU A 47 -9.99 -13.61 12.10
CA LEU A 47 -9.50 -13.08 10.82
C LEU A 47 -8.57 -14.10 10.15
N ASN A 48 -7.66 -14.74 10.89
CA ASN A 48 -6.81 -15.81 10.35
C ASN A 48 -7.67 -16.94 9.72
N GLY A 49 -8.71 -17.39 10.43
CA GLY A 49 -9.63 -18.41 9.89
C GLY A 49 -10.45 -17.92 8.69
N PHE A 50 -10.71 -16.62 8.56
CA PHE A 50 -11.32 -16.06 7.35
C PHE A 50 -10.34 -16.11 6.15
N ILE A 51 -9.09 -15.71 6.36
CA ILE A 51 -8.04 -15.76 5.33
C ILE A 51 -7.83 -17.20 4.86
N GLU A 52 -7.77 -18.15 5.80
CA GLU A 52 -7.64 -19.58 5.52
C GLU A 52 -8.81 -20.10 4.66
N ARG A 53 -10.06 -19.79 5.03
CA ARG A 53 -11.23 -20.14 4.23
C ARG A 53 -11.19 -19.51 2.83
N LEU A 54 -10.73 -18.27 2.72
CA LEU A 54 -10.61 -17.57 1.44
C LEU A 54 -9.56 -18.24 0.54
N ALA A 55 -8.40 -18.59 1.10
CA ALA A 55 -7.33 -19.28 0.41
C ALA A 55 -7.79 -20.66 -0.12
N HIS A 56 -8.51 -21.43 0.70
CA HIS A 56 -8.98 -22.76 0.33
C HIS A 56 -10.20 -22.77 -0.61
N ARG A 57 -10.91 -21.65 -0.81
CA ARG A 57 -12.03 -21.59 -1.77
C ARG A 57 -11.61 -21.84 -3.21
N ALA A 58 -10.45 -21.31 -3.61
CA ALA A 58 -9.99 -21.38 -5.00
C ALA A 58 -8.45 -21.46 -5.07
N PRO A 59 -7.82 -22.50 -4.49
CA PRO A 59 -6.36 -22.55 -4.32
C PRO A 59 -5.61 -22.50 -5.65
N ARG A 60 -6.18 -23.05 -6.72
CA ARG A 60 -5.60 -22.98 -8.07
C ARG A 60 -5.58 -21.55 -8.62
N LEU A 61 -6.68 -20.80 -8.42
CA LEU A 61 -6.77 -19.41 -8.84
C LEU A 61 -5.75 -18.56 -8.07
N TRP A 62 -5.72 -18.70 -6.75
CA TRP A 62 -4.79 -17.91 -5.94
C TRP A 62 -3.32 -18.23 -6.26
N ARG A 63 -2.97 -19.50 -6.50
CA ARG A 63 -1.61 -19.86 -6.94
C ARG A 63 -1.27 -19.28 -8.31
N LEU A 64 -2.23 -19.26 -9.24
CA LEU A 64 -2.07 -18.59 -10.53
C LEU A 64 -1.82 -17.08 -10.34
N LEU A 65 -2.62 -16.41 -9.51
CA LEU A 65 -2.45 -14.99 -9.19
C LEU A 65 -1.08 -14.72 -8.56
N GLY A 66 -0.62 -15.58 -7.64
CA GLY A 66 0.72 -15.49 -7.05
C GLY A 66 1.83 -15.61 -8.10
N ASN A 67 1.74 -16.59 -9.00
CA ASN A 67 2.69 -16.74 -10.10
C ASN A 67 2.69 -15.53 -11.04
N MET A 68 1.51 -15.02 -11.43
CA MET A 68 1.41 -13.82 -12.25
C MET A 68 1.99 -12.60 -11.54
N GLY A 69 1.79 -12.48 -10.23
CA GLY A 69 2.45 -11.48 -9.40
C GLY A 69 3.96 -11.54 -9.54
N VAL A 70 4.58 -12.71 -9.32
CA VAL A 70 6.04 -12.90 -9.46
C VAL A 70 6.54 -12.47 -10.84
N VAL A 71 5.85 -12.85 -11.92
CA VAL A 71 6.24 -12.47 -13.28
C VAL A 71 6.07 -10.98 -13.54
N THR A 72 5.04 -10.35 -12.96
CA THR A 72 4.71 -8.94 -13.22
C THR A 72 5.56 -7.98 -12.39
N SER A 73 6.01 -8.39 -11.20
CA SER A 73 6.79 -7.58 -10.26
C SER A 73 8.04 -6.93 -10.87
N PRO A 74 8.92 -7.64 -11.61
CA PRO A 74 10.05 -7.01 -12.29
C PRO A 74 9.61 -5.95 -13.31
N GLY A 75 8.50 -6.20 -14.02
CA GLY A 75 7.92 -5.24 -14.98
C GLY A 75 7.46 -3.95 -14.30
N LEU A 76 6.77 -4.07 -13.15
CA LEU A 76 6.37 -2.91 -12.35
C LEU A 76 7.59 -2.12 -11.85
N ALA A 77 8.60 -2.82 -11.31
CA ALA A 77 9.85 -2.20 -10.86
C ALA A 77 10.57 -1.47 -11.99
N ILE A 78 10.70 -2.09 -13.17
CA ILE A 78 11.31 -1.47 -14.35
C ILE A 78 10.51 -0.25 -14.79
N TYR A 79 9.19 -0.35 -14.83
CA TYR A 79 8.32 0.74 -15.29
C TYR A 79 8.41 1.97 -14.37
N ILE A 80 8.32 1.80 -13.05
CA ILE A 80 8.46 2.93 -12.12
C ILE A 80 9.89 3.52 -12.16
N SER A 81 10.91 2.68 -12.35
CA SER A 81 12.30 3.15 -12.54
C SER A 81 12.43 4.03 -13.77
N TYR A 82 11.85 3.59 -14.89
CA TYR A 82 11.81 4.35 -16.13
C TYR A 82 11.10 5.70 -15.94
N LEU A 83 9.93 5.71 -15.29
CA LEU A 83 9.20 6.94 -15.02
C LEU A 83 10.02 7.93 -14.18
N LEU A 84 10.66 7.48 -13.10
CA LEU A 84 11.46 8.34 -12.23
C LEU A 84 12.73 8.87 -12.92
N LEU A 85 13.41 8.04 -13.71
CA LEU A 85 14.60 8.45 -14.47
C LEU A 85 14.23 9.45 -15.57
N MET A 86 13.16 9.17 -16.32
CA MET A 86 12.67 10.06 -17.36
C MET A 86 12.21 11.39 -16.77
N ASN A 87 11.58 11.38 -15.59
CA ASN A 87 11.16 12.58 -14.92
C ASN A 87 12.35 13.41 -14.40
N LEU A 88 13.37 12.75 -13.85
CA LEU A 88 14.63 13.39 -13.48
C LEU A 88 15.31 14.04 -14.70
N GLN A 89 15.36 13.33 -15.83
CA GLN A 89 15.87 13.90 -17.08
C GLN A 89 15.07 15.14 -17.51
N ARG A 90 13.73 15.10 -17.42
CA ARG A 90 12.88 16.25 -17.75
C ARG A 90 13.18 17.44 -16.85
N PHE A 91 13.39 17.26 -15.55
CA PHE A 91 13.79 18.35 -14.67
C PHE A 91 15.11 19.01 -15.07
N LEU A 92 16.05 18.26 -15.67
CA LEU A 92 17.36 18.77 -16.06
C LEU A 92 17.37 19.45 -17.43
N TYR A 93 16.61 18.93 -18.39
CA TYR A 93 16.70 19.37 -19.79
C TYR A 93 15.45 20.06 -20.32
N VAL A 94 14.25 19.70 -19.84
CA VAL A 94 12.98 20.26 -20.32
C VAL A 94 12.01 20.43 -19.15
N PRO A 95 12.28 21.34 -18.19
CA PRO A 95 11.58 21.40 -16.90
C PRO A 95 10.06 21.62 -17.02
N GLU A 96 9.61 22.23 -18.12
CA GLU A 96 8.19 22.47 -18.42
C GLU A 96 7.40 21.17 -18.68
N LYS A 97 8.07 20.09 -19.08
CA LYS A 97 7.46 18.77 -19.30
C LYS A 97 7.62 17.83 -18.09
N ALA A 98 8.28 18.28 -17.02
CA ALA A 98 8.45 17.47 -15.82
C ALA A 98 7.11 17.28 -15.11
N SER A 99 6.86 16.06 -14.64
CA SER A 99 5.67 15.72 -13.87
C SER A 99 5.95 15.91 -12.38
N PRO A 100 5.02 16.50 -11.62
CA PRO A 100 5.20 16.68 -10.19
C PRO A 100 5.08 15.34 -9.46
N VAL A 101 6.09 15.02 -8.64
CA VAL A 101 6.06 13.95 -7.64
C VAL A 101 5.75 14.57 -6.30
N VAL A 102 4.55 14.35 -5.79
CA VAL A 102 3.99 15.07 -4.64
C VAL A 102 3.69 14.07 -3.52
N PRO A 103 4.10 14.34 -2.27
CA PRO A 103 3.74 13.49 -1.15
C PRO A 103 2.23 13.57 -0.91
N ILE A 104 1.58 12.44 -0.64
CA ILE A 104 0.16 12.40 -0.33
C ILE A 104 -0.03 12.80 1.14
N ILE A 105 -0.55 14.01 1.36
CA ILE A 105 -0.77 14.63 2.67
C ILE A 105 -2.24 15.07 2.74
N PRO A 106 -3.06 14.38 3.55
CA PRO A 106 -4.46 14.74 3.76
C PRO A 106 -4.63 16.21 4.15
N GLY A 107 -5.47 16.96 3.44
CA GLY A 107 -5.77 18.37 3.71
C GLY A 107 -4.74 19.38 3.17
N VAL A 108 -3.59 18.91 2.67
CA VAL A 108 -2.57 19.76 2.01
C VAL A 108 -2.52 19.45 0.52
N THR A 109 -2.11 18.23 0.15
CA THR A 109 -2.02 17.80 -1.24
C THR A 109 -3.24 16.98 -1.66
N VAL A 110 -4.06 16.53 -0.72
CA VAL A 110 -5.41 15.98 -1.01
C VAL A 110 -6.46 16.99 -0.55
N ARG A 111 -7.26 17.50 -1.49
CA ARG A 111 -8.32 18.47 -1.21
C ARG A 111 -9.36 17.92 -0.23
N PHE A 112 -9.87 18.77 0.66
CA PHE A 112 -10.87 18.38 1.67
C PHE A 112 -12.11 17.69 1.08
N GLN A 113 -12.57 18.12 -0.09
CA GLN A 113 -13.71 17.53 -0.79
C GLN A 113 -13.44 16.10 -1.27
N SER A 114 -12.16 15.79 -1.56
CA SER A 114 -11.69 14.49 -2.02
C SER A 114 -11.32 13.55 -0.87
N LEU A 115 -11.12 14.07 0.35
CA LEU A 115 -10.66 13.29 1.50
C LEU A 115 -11.51 12.06 1.80
N PRO A 116 -12.85 12.10 1.84
CA PRO A 116 -13.64 10.91 2.14
C PRO A 116 -13.37 9.77 1.16
N TRP A 117 -13.31 10.08 -0.14
CA TRP A 117 -13.06 9.11 -1.21
C TRP A 117 -11.63 8.58 -1.18
N PHE A 118 -10.66 9.47 -0.92
CA PHE A 118 -9.26 9.12 -0.74
C PHE A 118 -9.06 8.16 0.43
N LEU A 119 -9.63 8.46 1.61
CA LEU A 119 -9.46 7.67 2.83
C LEU A 119 -10.13 6.30 2.71
N ILE A 120 -11.35 6.23 2.16
CA ILE A 120 -12.02 4.95 1.87
C ILE A 120 -11.19 4.11 0.90
N SER A 121 -10.70 4.71 -0.19
CA SER A 121 -9.88 4.00 -1.18
C SER A 121 -8.57 3.51 -0.59
N ALA A 122 -7.86 4.38 0.15
CA ALA A 122 -6.58 4.05 0.78
C ALA A 122 -6.75 2.87 1.74
N GLY A 123 -7.76 2.91 2.61
CA GLY A 123 -7.99 1.82 3.56
C GLY A 123 -8.42 0.52 2.90
N PHE A 124 -9.27 0.59 1.87
CA PHE A 124 -9.64 -0.58 1.08
C PHE A 124 -8.43 -1.23 0.39
N ILE A 125 -7.58 -0.43 -0.25
CA ILE A 125 -6.41 -0.94 -0.99
C ILE A 125 -5.40 -1.58 -0.04
N ILE A 126 -5.08 -0.95 1.09
CA ILE A 126 -4.17 -1.54 2.08
C ILE A 126 -4.76 -2.83 2.65
N LEU A 127 -6.07 -2.85 2.94
CA LEU A 127 -6.73 -4.06 3.43
C LEU A 127 -6.63 -5.22 2.44
N VAL A 128 -6.88 -4.97 1.14
CA VAL A 128 -6.77 -6.02 0.12
C VAL A 128 -5.32 -6.43 -0.11
N HIS A 129 -4.38 -5.49 -0.05
CA HIS A 129 -2.94 -5.76 -0.16
C HIS A 129 -2.47 -6.78 0.89
N GLU A 130 -2.75 -6.49 2.15
CA GLU A 130 -2.39 -7.34 3.29
C GLU A 130 -3.13 -8.69 3.25
N LEU A 131 -4.41 -8.67 2.85
CA LEU A 131 -5.17 -9.89 2.64
C LEU A 131 -4.53 -10.80 1.58
N ALA A 132 -4.00 -10.22 0.50
CA ALA A 132 -3.34 -10.98 -0.57
C ALA A 132 -2.06 -11.65 -0.08
N HIS A 133 -1.24 -10.96 0.73
CA HIS A 133 -0.08 -11.58 1.39
C HIS A 133 -0.52 -12.76 2.26
N GLY A 134 -1.53 -12.56 3.12
CA GLY A 134 -2.04 -13.62 3.99
C GLY A 134 -2.57 -14.83 3.21
N VAL A 135 -3.32 -14.61 2.13
CA VAL A 135 -3.80 -15.70 1.28
C VAL A 135 -2.63 -16.50 0.70
N GLN A 136 -1.57 -15.84 0.21
CA GLN A 136 -0.39 -16.55 -0.29
C GLN A 136 0.38 -17.27 0.81
N CYS A 137 0.50 -16.70 2.02
CA CYS A 137 1.11 -17.39 3.15
C CYS A 137 0.44 -18.75 3.40
N ILE A 138 -0.89 -18.80 3.44
CA ILE A 138 -1.63 -20.05 3.64
C ILE A 138 -1.35 -21.07 2.51
N LEU A 139 -1.31 -20.64 1.25
CA LEU A 139 -1.08 -21.54 0.11
C LEU A 139 0.34 -22.10 0.04
N GLU A 140 1.30 -21.34 0.54
CA GLU A 140 2.71 -21.71 0.60
C GLU A 140 3.07 -22.41 1.93
N GLY A 141 2.07 -22.67 2.79
CA GLY A 141 2.27 -23.38 4.06
C GLY A 141 3.00 -22.55 5.14
N ILE A 142 2.98 -21.23 5.01
CA ILE A 142 3.63 -20.28 5.92
C ILE A 142 2.60 -19.84 6.98
N PRO A 143 2.80 -20.16 8.27
CA PRO A 143 1.85 -19.82 9.31
C PRO A 143 1.67 -18.31 9.46
N ILE A 144 0.44 -17.88 9.75
CA ILE A 144 0.12 -16.50 10.12
C ILE A 144 0.00 -16.42 11.64
N ARG A 145 0.91 -15.67 12.29
CA ARG A 145 0.91 -15.51 13.76
C ARG A 145 -0.30 -14.70 14.21
N SER A 146 -0.56 -13.58 13.55
CA SER A 146 -1.68 -12.72 13.85
C SER A 146 -2.19 -11.99 12.60
N SER A 147 -3.45 -11.56 12.64
CA SER A 147 -4.02 -10.64 11.66
C SER A 147 -4.84 -9.59 12.38
N ALA A 148 -4.77 -8.36 11.90
CA ALA A 148 -5.43 -7.23 12.52
C ALA A 148 -6.16 -6.37 11.48
N LEU A 149 -7.27 -5.77 11.92
CA LEU A 149 -7.80 -4.58 11.27
C LEU A 149 -7.14 -3.36 11.90
N VAL A 150 -6.61 -2.47 11.06
CA VAL A 150 -5.97 -1.24 11.47
C VAL A 150 -6.98 -0.11 11.32
N PHE A 151 -7.14 0.72 12.35
CA PHE A 151 -7.97 1.92 12.33
C PHE A 151 -7.11 3.10 12.76
N ALA A 152 -6.55 3.80 11.77
CA ALA A 152 -5.91 5.10 12.01
C ALA A 152 -6.98 6.17 12.21
N ILE A 153 -6.62 7.30 12.84
CA ILE A 153 -7.55 8.43 13.09
C ILE A 153 -8.37 8.82 11.86
N ILE A 154 -7.78 8.71 10.67
CA ILE A 154 -8.37 9.16 9.41
C ILE A 154 -8.70 8.02 8.42
N THR A 155 -8.18 6.81 8.60
CA THR A 155 -8.37 5.72 7.62
C THR A 155 -8.36 4.35 8.31
N PHE A 156 -8.73 3.31 7.59
CA PHE A 156 -8.60 1.93 8.04
C PHE A 156 -7.58 1.17 7.19
N GLY A 157 -7.36 -0.10 7.47
CA GLY A 157 -6.47 -0.98 6.72
C GLY A 157 -6.44 -2.40 7.30
N GLY A 158 -5.58 -3.23 6.75
CA GLY A 158 -5.26 -4.55 7.29
C GLY A 158 -3.82 -4.59 7.81
N ALA A 159 -3.51 -5.65 8.55
CA ALA A 159 -2.16 -6.10 8.80
C ALA A 159 -2.17 -7.63 8.90
N VAL A 160 -1.24 -8.28 8.21
CA VAL A 160 -1.01 -9.73 8.34
C VAL A 160 0.42 -9.94 8.81
N GLU A 161 0.58 -10.61 9.95
CA GLU A 161 1.89 -10.94 10.51
C GLU A 161 2.22 -12.40 10.22
N PRO A 162 2.96 -12.70 9.14
CA PRO A 162 3.46 -14.05 8.90
C PRO A 162 4.50 -14.46 9.95
N ASP A 163 4.69 -15.75 10.13
CA ASP A 163 5.85 -16.26 10.85
C ASP A 163 7.13 -15.98 10.05
N GLU A 164 7.92 -15.02 10.49
CA GLU A 164 9.11 -14.55 9.77
C GLU A 164 10.16 -15.67 9.60
N GLU A 165 10.38 -16.51 10.61
CA GLU A 165 11.35 -17.61 10.52
C GLU A 165 10.89 -18.69 9.53
N ALA A 166 9.59 -18.98 9.48
CA ALA A 166 9.03 -19.91 8.50
C ALA A 166 9.10 -19.32 7.09
N LEU A 167 8.84 -18.02 6.92
CA LEU A 167 8.93 -17.31 5.65
C LEU A 167 10.38 -17.27 5.14
N GLU A 168 11.37 -16.98 5.99
CA GLU A 168 12.78 -16.96 5.60
C GLU A 168 13.32 -18.34 5.20
N ARG A 169 12.79 -19.41 5.81
CA ARG A 169 13.15 -20.81 5.48
C ARG A 169 12.39 -21.37 4.28
N ALA A 170 11.33 -20.71 3.82
CA ALA A 170 10.56 -21.16 2.67
C ALA A 170 11.39 -21.08 1.38
N GLU A 171 11.02 -21.87 0.37
CA GLU A 171 11.65 -21.80 -0.94
C GLU A 171 11.56 -20.38 -1.53
N GLY A 172 12.59 -19.98 -2.27
CA GLY A 172 12.65 -18.61 -2.83
C GLY A 172 11.42 -18.26 -3.67
N ILE A 173 10.84 -19.21 -4.41
CA ILE A 173 9.61 -18.97 -5.19
C ILE A 173 8.38 -18.74 -4.31
N SER A 174 8.27 -19.46 -3.19
CA SER A 174 7.20 -19.29 -2.20
C SER A 174 7.27 -17.91 -1.56
N GLN A 175 8.48 -17.48 -1.16
CA GLN A 175 8.71 -16.12 -0.66
C GLN A 175 8.33 -15.06 -1.72
N MET A 176 8.75 -15.25 -2.96
CA MET A 176 8.44 -14.32 -4.06
C MET A 176 6.94 -14.22 -4.32
N ARG A 177 6.18 -15.33 -4.25
CA ARG A 177 4.71 -15.29 -4.37
C ARG A 177 4.06 -14.50 -3.24
N VAL A 178 4.53 -14.68 -2.01
CA VAL A 178 4.04 -13.91 -0.85
C VAL A 178 4.30 -12.43 -1.10
N TYR A 179 5.53 -12.00 -1.35
CA TYR A 179 5.87 -10.59 -1.53
C TYR A 179 5.24 -9.95 -2.78
N ALA A 180 5.04 -10.70 -3.86
CA ALA A 180 4.39 -10.17 -5.05
C ALA A 180 2.86 -10.01 -4.92
N ALA A 181 2.24 -10.71 -3.97
CA ALA A 181 0.78 -10.84 -3.86
C ALA A 181 0.07 -9.48 -3.71
N GLY A 182 0.56 -8.67 -2.76
CA GLY A 182 -0.04 -7.38 -2.44
C GLY A 182 -0.01 -6.42 -3.63
N SER A 183 1.15 -6.24 -4.25
CA SER A 183 1.28 -5.37 -5.43
C SER A 183 0.44 -5.86 -6.60
N PHE A 184 0.37 -7.17 -6.82
CA PHE A 184 -0.42 -7.72 -7.92
C PHE A 184 -1.94 -7.57 -7.68
N ALA A 185 -2.41 -7.74 -6.44
CA ALA A 185 -3.80 -7.46 -6.09
C ALA A 185 -4.16 -5.98 -6.34
N ASN A 186 -3.27 -5.07 -5.95
CA ASN A 186 -3.43 -3.64 -6.20
C ASN A 186 -3.38 -3.31 -7.71
N LEU A 187 -2.54 -4.00 -8.49
CA LEU A 187 -2.54 -3.84 -9.93
C LEU A 187 -3.89 -4.23 -10.55
N ILE A 188 -4.45 -5.38 -10.17
CA ILE A 188 -5.76 -5.85 -10.66
C ILE A 188 -6.87 -4.88 -10.28
N ILE A 189 -6.92 -4.45 -9.02
CA ILE A 189 -7.92 -3.47 -8.54
C ILE A 189 -7.81 -2.16 -9.31
N GLY A 190 -6.59 -1.67 -9.49
CA GLY A 190 -6.33 -0.42 -10.17
C GLY A 190 -6.76 -0.46 -11.64
N LEU A 191 -6.37 -1.51 -12.36
CA LEU A 191 -6.77 -1.69 -13.76
C LEU A 191 -8.28 -1.89 -13.91
N THR A 192 -8.90 -2.61 -12.98
CA THR A 192 -10.37 -2.80 -12.98
C THR A 192 -11.09 -1.47 -12.76
N ALA A 193 -10.71 -0.71 -11.74
CA ALA A 193 -11.31 0.60 -11.44
C ALA A 193 -11.10 1.59 -12.60
N LEU A 194 -9.91 1.62 -13.22
CA LEU A 194 -9.63 2.43 -14.40
C LEU A 194 -10.49 2.03 -15.59
N THR A 195 -10.62 0.72 -15.85
CA THR A 195 -11.46 0.20 -16.93
C THR A 195 -12.93 0.58 -16.73
N LEU A 196 -13.46 0.44 -15.51
CA LEU A 196 -14.83 0.83 -15.19
C LEU A 196 -15.06 2.33 -15.41
N LEU A 197 -14.11 3.18 -15.03
CA LEU A 197 -14.20 4.62 -15.30
C LEU A 197 -14.21 4.92 -16.79
N ILE A 198 -13.28 4.36 -17.57
CA ILE A 198 -13.20 4.62 -19.01
C ILE A 198 -14.49 4.19 -19.72
N LEU A 199 -15.05 3.04 -19.36
CA LEU A 199 -16.20 2.48 -20.06
C LEU A 199 -17.55 3.07 -19.60
N TYR A 200 -17.67 3.47 -18.33
CA TYR A 200 -18.98 3.74 -17.73
C TYR A 200 -19.08 5.07 -16.97
N ALA A 201 -18.04 5.92 -16.89
CA ALA A 201 -18.09 7.14 -16.09
C ALA A 201 -19.29 8.05 -16.41
N GLY A 202 -19.69 8.17 -17.69
CA GLY A 202 -20.84 9.00 -18.09
C GLY A 202 -22.19 8.56 -17.53
N ALA A 203 -22.31 7.30 -17.08
CA ALA A 203 -23.53 6.74 -16.51
C ALA A 203 -23.48 6.64 -14.97
N MET A 204 -22.35 6.96 -14.35
CA MET A 204 -22.16 6.82 -12.90
C MET A 204 -22.51 8.11 -12.15
N PRO A 205 -23.01 8.01 -10.91
CA PRO A 205 -23.14 9.18 -10.05
C PRO A 205 -21.75 9.69 -9.64
N LEU A 206 -21.61 11.02 -9.49
CA LEU A 206 -20.33 11.68 -9.15
C LEU A 206 -19.58 11.04 -7.95
N PRO A 207 -20.24 10.68 -6.84
CA PRO A 207 -19.58 9.96 -5.73
C PRO A 207 -18.82 8.70 -6.15
N LEU A 208 -19.41 7.88 -7.03
CA LEU A 208 -18.79 6.64 -7.50
C LEU A 208 -17.60 6.92 -8.41
N ILE A 209 -17.69 7.97 -9.24
CA ILE A 209 -16.57 8.42 -10.08
C ILE A 209 -15.39 8.84 -9.22
N TYR A 210 -15.61 9.65 -8.18
CA TYR A 210 -14.54 10.06 -7.26
C TYR A 210 -13.93 8.87 -6.51
N LEU A 211 -14.77 7.95 -6.02
CA LEU A 211 -14.30 6.74 -5.35
C LEU A 211 -13.41 5.89 -6.27
N LEU A 212 -13.89 5.60 -7.49
CA LEU A 212 -13.12 4.82 -8.47
C LEU A 212 -11.86 5.55 -8.92
N HIS A 213 -11.90 6.89 -9.04
CA HIS A 213 -10.74 7.69 -9.40
C HIS A 213 -9.63 7.53 -8.37
N TRP A 214 -9.95 7.72 -7.09
CA TRP A 214 -9.00 7.50 -6.00
C TRP A 214 -8.56 6.05 -5.89
N THR A 215 -9.48 5.11 -6.13
CA THR A 215 -9.15 3.67 -6.11
C THR A 215 -8.12 3.33 -7.17
N TYR A 216 -8.32 3.68 -8.45
CA TYR A 216 -7.32 3.34 -9.47
C TYR A 216 -6.01 4.09 -9.25
N PHE A 217 -6.09 5.38 -8.89
CA PHE A 217 -4.92 6.21 -8.69
C PHE A 217 -4.03 5.63 -7.58
N LEU A 218 -4.59 5.38 -6.40
CA LEU A 218 -3.82 4.83 -5.29
C LEU A 218 -3.37 3.40 -5.55
N SER A 219 -4.23 2.57 -6.13
CA SER A 219 -3.94 1.15 -6.29
C SER A 219 -2.79 0.93 -7.28
N LEU A 220 -2.78 1.65 -8.41
CA LEU A 220 -1.66 1.57 -9.36
C LEU A 220 -0.36 2.15 -8.78
N ASN A 221 -0.43 3.29 -8.09
CA ASN A 221 0.76 3.89 -7.47
C ASN A 221 1.35 3.00 -6.37
N ILE A 222 0.52 2.42 -5.48
CA ILE A 222 0.99 1.52 -4.41
C ILE A 222 1.56 0.24 -5.03
N ALA A 223 0.91 -0.34 -6.06
CA ALA A 223 1.43 -1.52 -6.75
C ALA A 223 2.86 -1.29 -7.29
N MET A 224 3.09 -0.14 -7.91
CA MET A 224 4.39 0.25 -8.46
C MET A 224 5.41 0.58 -7.37
N VAL A 225 5.05 1.43 -6.41
CA VAL A 225 5.95 1.88 -5.34
C VAL A 225 6.40 0.70 -4.51
N ASN A 226 5.51 -0.22 -4.11
CA ASN A 226 5.90 -1.39 -3.32
C ASN A 226 6.86 -2.33 -4.06
N MET A 227 6.96 -2.25 -5.38
CA MET A 227 7.94 -3.03 -6.16
C MET A 227 9.30 -2.33 -6.32
N LEU A 228 9.47 -1.11 -5.78
CA LEU A 228 10.78 -0.47 -5.71
C LEU A 228 11.70 -1.27 -4.77
N PRO A 229 13.00 -1.38 -5.10
CA PRO A 229 13.97 -2.06 -4.25
C PRO A 229 14.41 -1.13 -3.12
N ILE A 230 13.48 -0.68 -2.28
CA ILE A 230 13.72 0.19 -1.13
C ILE A 230 13.19 -0.49 0.14
N ARG A 231 13.94 -0.48 1.24
CA ARG A 231 13.44 -0.99 2.53
C ARG A 231 12.32 -0.10 3.08
N PRO A 232 11.21 -0.64 3.60
CA PRO A 232 10.89 -2.07 3.84
C PRO A 232 9.96 -2.71 2.77
N LEU A 233 9.94 -2.18 1.55
CA LEU A 233 8.97 -2.55 0.50
C LEU A 233 9.15 -4.00 -0.01
N ASP A 234 8.10 -4.56 -0.60
CA ASP A 234 8.10 -5.95 -1.09
C ASP A 234 9.16 -6.20 -2.18
N GLY A 235 9.33 -5.25 -3.10
CA GLY A 235 10.31 -5.32 -4.18
C GLY A 235 11.75 -5.40 -3.67
N TRP A 236 12.02 -4.80 -2.51
CA TRP A 236 13.31 -4.96 -1.82
C TRP A 236 13.52 -6.40 -1.35
N ARG A 237 12.50 -7.01 -0.72
CA ARG A 237 12.58 -8.42 -0.26
C ARG A 237 12.77 -9.37 -1.43
N MET A 238 12.08 -9.14 -2.53
CA MET A 238 12.22 -9.90 -3.77
C MET A 238 13.64 -9.77 -4.35
N LEU A 239 14.18 -8.56 -4.43
CA LEU A 239 15.56 -8.35 -4.90
C LEU A 239 16.58 -9.02 -3.97
N LYS A 240 16.36 -8.97 -2.65
CA LYS A 240 17.22 -9.62 -1.65
C LYS A 240 17.32 -11.12 -1.91
N ILE A 241 16.21 -11.82 -2.07
CA ILE A 241 16.19 -13.28 -2.38
C ILE A 241 17.04 -13.58 -3.61
N VAL A 242 16.86 -12.78 -4.66
CA VAL A 242 17.54 -12.96 -5.95
C VAL A 242 19.04 -12.63 -5.85
N ALA A 243 19.42 -11.64 -5.06
CA ALA A 243 20.79 -11.22 -4.82
C ALA A 243 21.55 -12.24 -3.95
N ASP A 244 20.93 -12.71 -2.88
CA ASP A 244 21.48 -13.71 -1.97
C ASP A 244 21.70 -15.05 -2.69
N ALA A 245 20.73 -15.48 -3.51
CA ALA A 245 20.85 -16.69 -4.33
C ALA A 245 21.99 -16.61 -5.38
N ARG A 246 22.42 -15.39 -5.76
CA ARG A 246 23.56 -15.17 -6.66
C ARG A 246 24.88 -14.91 -5.93
N GLY A 247 24.89 -14.92 -4.59
CA GLY A 247 26.08 -14.58 -3.80
C GLY A 247 26.49 -13.11 -3.91
N LEU A 248 25.54 -12.22 -4.25
CA LEU A 248 25.79 -10.79 -4.49
C LEU A 248 24.92 -9.90 -3.59
N PRO A 249 24.97 -10.05 -2.25
CA PRO A 249 24.10 -9.31 -1.31
C PRO A 249 24.32 -7.78 -1.37
N ILE A 250 25.46 -7.33 -1.91
CA ILE A 250 25.76 -5.90 -2.11
C ILE A 250 24.82 -5.23 -3.12
N ILE A 251 24.27 -5.99 -4.09
CA ILE A 251 23.35 -5.45 -5.10
C ILE A 251 22.09 -4.89 -4.44
N GLU A 252 21.54 -5.57 -3.43
CA GLU A 252 20.37 -5.09 -2.68
C GLU A 252 20.63 -3.74 -2.01
N LYS A 253 21.79 -3.60 -1.36
CA LYS A 253 22.18 -2.36 -0.66
C LYS A 253 22.39 -1.20 -1.64
N LEU A 254 23.10 -1.46 -2.75
CA LEU A 254 23.36 -0.46 -3.78
C LEU A 254 22.05 -0.02 -4.47
N ALA A 255 21.17 -0.97 -4.78
CA ALA A 255 19.86 -0.66 -5.35
C ALA A 255 19.04 0.20 -4.37
N THR A 256 18.95 -0.20 -3.10
CA THR A 256 18.25 0.59 -2.07
C THR A 256 18.74 2.03 -1.99
N GLY A 257 20.06 2.24 -1.89
CA GLY A 257 20.63 3.58 -1.84
C GLY A 257 20.37 4.39 -3.11
N GLY A 258 20.55 3.78 -4.28
CA GLY A 258 20.32 4.44 -5.57
C GLY A 258 18.87 4.85 -5.80
N PHE A 259 17.92 4.00 -5.42
CA PHE A 259 16.49 4.29 -5.56
C PHE A 259 15.98 5.32 -4.54
N ILE A 260 16.50 5.31 -3.30
CA ILE A 260 16.22 6.38 -2.33
C ILE A 260 16.68 7.72 -2.90
N LEU A 261 17.91 7.79 -3.44
CA LEU A 261 18.42 9.01 -4.07
C LEU A 261 17.55 9.44 -5.26
N LEU A 262 17.19 8.51 -6.14
CA LEU A 262 16.37 8.78 -7.32
C LEU A 262 14.99 9.36 -6.94
N VAL A 263 14.32 8.78 -5.94
CA VAL A 263 13.04 9.26 -5.42
C VAL A 263 13.21 10.62 -4.74
N ALA A 264 14.24 10.79 -3.92
CA ALA A 264 14.53 12.04 -3.21
C ALA A 264 14.81 13.20 -4.18
N LEU A 265 15.55 12.95 -5.26
CA LEU A 265 15.81 13.95 -6.30
C LEU A 265 14.51 14.34 -7.02
N ASN A 266 13.71 13.36 -7.43
CA ASN A 266 12.42 13.61 -8.07
C ASN A 266 11.49 14.43 -7.16
N LEU A 267 11.39 14.07 -5.88
CA LEU A 267 10.58 14.78 -4.90
C LEU A 267 11.10 16.20 -4.65
N SER A 268 12.40 16.36 -4.42
CA SER A 268 13.00 17.67 -4.13
C SER A 268 12.84 18.63 -5.31
N LEU A 269 13.13 18.17 -6.53
CA LEU A 269 12.97 18.99 -7.74
C LEU A 269 11.49 19.32 -7.99
N SER A 270 10.58 18.39 -7.69
CA SER A 270 9.14 18.64 -7.77
C SER A 270 8.71 19.72 -6.78
N LEU A 271 9.16 19.65 -5.53
CA LEU A 271 8.83 20.65 -4.50
C LEU A 271 9.44 22.02 -4.82
N LEU A 272 10.67 22.07 -5.32
CA LEU A 272 11.31 23.33 -5.73
C LEU A 272 10.61 23.98 -6.94
N ARG A 273 10.11 23.16 -7.88
CA ARG A 273 9.49 23.65 -9.11
C ARG A 273 8.00 24.00 -8.96
N PHE A 274 7.25 23.13 -8.30
CA PHE A 274 5.79 23.18 -8.24
C PHE A 274 5.26 23.51 -6.84
N GLY A 275 6.07 23.34 -5.80
CA GLY A 275 5.59 23.41 -4.42
C GLY A 275 4.67 22.25 -4.05
N LEU A 276 3.87 22.45 -3.00
CA LEU A 276 2.83 21.50 -2.58
C LEU A 276 1.53 21.79 -3.33
N ILE A 277 1.38 21.20 -4.51
CA ILE A 277 0.15 21.32 -5.31
C ILE A 277 -0.93 20.33 -4.84
N PRO A 278 -2.20 20.78 -4.72
CA PRO A 278 -3.29 19.87 -4.40
C PRO A 278 -3.75 19.05 -5.62
N LEU A 279 -3.78 17.73 -5.43
CA LEU A 279 -4.38 16.71 -6.30
C LEU A 279 -5.91 16.83 -6.34
#